data_AF-A0ABC8SF22-F1
#
_entry.id   AF-A0ABC8SF22-F1
#
_cell.length_a   1.000
_cell.length_b   1.000
_cell.length_c   1.000
_cell.angle_alpha   90.00
_cell.angle_beta   90.00
_cell.angle_gamma   90.00
#
_symmetry.space_group_name_H-M   'P 1'
#
loop_
_entity.id
_entity.type
_entity.pdbx_description
1 polymer ?
#
loop_
_entity_poly.entity_id
_entity_poly.type
_entity_poly.pdbx_seq_one_letter_code
_entity_poly.pdbx_strand_id
1 'polypeptide(L)' 'MKGMAKKPEDKRVASNCMKEAANRYPNFMDDAAQALPDKCGVKMDFPISRRIDCK' A
#
# COMPACT_ATOMS: atom_id res chain seq x y z
N MET A 1 -17.91 0.56 -1.30
CA MET A 1 -17.05 1.01 -2.43
C MET A 1 -15.85 0.07 -2.54
N LYS A 2 -15.86 -0.87 -3.49
CA LYS A 2 -14.73 -1.76 -3.80
C LYS A 2 -14.51 -1.69 -5.31
N GLY A 3 -13.41 -1.09 -5.77
CA GLY A 3 -13.09 -1.08 -7.20
C GLY A 3 -12.44 0.17 -7.81
N MET A 4 -11.89 1.10 -7.02
CA MET A 4 -11.27 2.32 -7.58
C MET A 4 -9.84 2.10 -8.13
N ALA A 5 -9.24 0.91 -7.97
CA ALA A 5 -7.91 0.59 -8.51
C ALA A 5 -7.95 -0.57 -9.52
N LYS A 6 -8.88 -0.53 -10.48
CA LYS A 6 -9.00 -1.60 -11.49
C LYS A 6 -7.97 -1.44 -12.61
N LYS A 7 -7.53 -0.22 -12.92
CA LYS A 7 -6.56 0.00 -13.99
C LYS A 7 -5.13 0.01 -13.46
N PRO A 8 -4.13 -0.42 -14.26
CA PRO A 8 -2.72 -0.36 -13.85
C PRO A 8 -2.28 1.03 -13.40
N GLU A 9 -2.77 2.08 -14.05
CA GLU A 9 -2.55 3.49 -13.68
C GLU A 9 -3.01 3.80 -12.24
N ASP A 10 -4.22 3.38 -11.87
CA ASP A 10 -4.75 3.59 -10.52
C ASP A 10 -3.94 2.83 -9.46
N LYS A 11 -3.48 1.61 -9.78
CA LYS A 11 -2.63 0.81 -8.88
C LYS A 11 -1.28 1.50 -8.65
N ARG A 12 -0.69 2.09 -9.69
CA ARG A 12 0.56 2.86 -9.57
C ARG A 12 0.37 4.10 -8.71
N VAL A 13 -0.71 4.86 -8.92
CA VAL A 13 -1.04 6.04 -8.10
C VAL A 13 -1.23 5.65 -6.64
N ALA A 14 -2.01 4.60 -6.37
CA ALA A 14 -2.23 4.10 -5.02
C ALA A 14 -0.93 3.61 -4.35
N SER A 15 -0.09 2.88 -5.08
CA SER A 15 1.21 2.39 -4.60
C SER A 15 2.16 3.53 -4.26
N ASN A 16 2.25 4.55 -5.12
CA ASN A 16 3.06 5.75 -4.84
C ASN A 16 2.55 6.52 -3.62
N CYS A 17 1.23 6.70 -3.49
CA CYS A 17 0.63 7.37 -2.34
C CYS A 17 0.96 6.64 -1.02
N MET A 18 0.86 5.30 -1.02
CA MET A 18 1.21 4.50 0.16
C MET A 18 2.70 4.57 0.50
N LYS A 19 3.57 4.57 -0.52
CA LYS A 19 5.02 4.72 -0.32
C LYS A 19 5.37 6.06 0.31
N GLU A 20 4.79 7.15 -0.19
CA GLU A 20 4.97 8.48 0.39
C GLU A 20 4.43 8.55 1.82
N ALA A 21 3.25 8.00 2.07
CA ALA A 21 2.68 7.92 3.42
C ALA A 21 3.61 7.15 4.37
N ALA A 22 4.13 6.00 3.96
CA ALA A 22 5.06 5.19 4.75
C ALA A 22 6.38 5.94 5.04
N ASN A 23 6.89 6.71 4.07
CA ASN A 23 8.11 7.51 4.22
C ASN A 23 7.95 8.71 5.17
N ARG A 24 6.72 9.17 5.42
CA ARG A 24 6.45 10.22 6.42
C ARG A 24 6.69 9.77 7.86
N TYR A 25 6.75 8.46 8.10
CA TYR A 25 6.95 7.90 9.43
C TYR A 25 8.40 7.38 9.58
N PRO A 26 9.25 8.03 10.39
CA PRO A 26 10.64 7.60 10.58
C PRO A 26 10.75 6.18 11.15
N ASN A 27 9.85 5.85 12.08
CA ASN A 27 9.76 4.55 12.75
C ASN A 27 8.70 3.64 12.12
N PHE A 28 8.52 3.73 10.80
CA PHE A 28 7.56 2.90 10.09
C PHE A 28 7.93 1.41 10.23
N MET A 29 6.99 0.62 10.73
CA MET A 29 7.11 -0.82 10.92
C MET A 29 6.52 -1.53 9.71
N ASP A 30 7.35 -1.81 8.71
CA ASP A 30 6.91 -2.43 7.45
C ASP A 30 6.15 -3.75 7.71
N ASP A 31 6.61 -4.62 8.62
CA ASP A 31 5.95 -5.91 8.94
C ASP A 31 4.54 -5.71 9.53
N ALA A 32 4.40 -4.74 10.45
CA ALA A 32 3.11 -4.45 11.06
C ALA A 32 2.12 -3.88 10.03
N ALA A 33 2.62 -3.04 9.12
CA ALA A 33 1.84 -2.45 8.04
C ALA A 33 1.39 -3.51 7.02
N GLN A 34 2.26 -4.47 6.69
CA GLN A 34 1.92 -5.59 5.81
C GLN A 34 0.82 -6.49 6.37
N ALA A 35 0.71 -6.61 7.69
CA ALA A 35 -0.34 -7.39 8.33
C ALA A 35 -1.70 -6.66 8.44
N LEU A 36 -1.76 -5.34 8.19
CA LEU A 36 -2.99 -4.56 8.31
C LEU A 36 -4.10 -4.97 7.33
N PRO A 37 -3.83 -5.20 6.03
CA PRO A 37 -4.88 -5.61 5.09
C PRO A 37 -5.59 -6.88 5.55
N ASP A 38 -4.84 -7.89 5.98
CA ASP A 38 -5.39 -9.15 6.48
C ASP A 38 -6.22 -8.94 7.76
N LYS A 39 -5.71 -8.16 8.72
CA LYS A 39 -6.43 -7.81 9.95
C LYS A 39 -7.73 -7.04 9.68
N CYS A 40 -7.75 -6.23 8.63
CA CYS A 40 -8.92 -5.46 8.20
C CYS A 40 -9.84 -6.26 7.26
N GLY A 41 -9.52 -7.51 6.91
CA GLY A 41 -10.28 -8.31 5.95
C GLY A 41 -10.27 -7.74 4.52
N VAL A 42 -9.25 -6.94 4.19
CA VAL A 42 -9.06 -6.30 2.89
C VAL A 42 -7.93 -7.02 2.16
N LYS A 43 -8.23 -7.57 0.98
CA LYS A 43 -7.18 -8.04 0.08
C LYS A 43 -6.61 -6.87 -0.69
N MET A 44 -5.31 -6.68 -0.57
CA MET A 44 -4.53 -5.71 -1.34
C MET A 44 -3.71 -6.45 -2.40
N ASP A 45 -3.64 -5.88 -3.61
CA ASP A 45 -2.87 -6.46 -4.71
C ASP A 45 -1.36 -6.18 -4.61
N PHE A 46 -0.94 -5.36 -3.65
CA PHE A 46 0.43 -4.90 -3.47
C PHE A 46 0.76 -4.66 -1.99
N PRO A 47 1.99 -4.91 -1.54
CA PRO A 47 2.37 -4.77 -0.14
C PRO A 47 2.44 -3.30 0.30
N ILE A 48 2.11 -3.03 1.56
CA ILE A 48 2.35 -1.71 2.18
C ILE A 48 3.82 -1.67 2.62
N SER A 49 4.67 -0.91 1.94
CA SER A 49 6.09 -0.74 2.32
C SER A 49 6.68 0.56 1.82
N ARG A 50 7.71 1.06 2.52
CA ARG A 50 8.56 2.17 2.05
C ARG A 50 9.36 1.83 0.79
N ARG A 51 9.60 0.53 0.53
CA ARG A 51 10.47 0.04 -0.55
C ARG A 51 9.71 -0.55 -1.73
N ILE A 52 8.38 -0.45 -1.74
CA ILE A 52 7.57 -0.95 -2.85
C ILE A 52 8.03 -0.32 -4.19
N ASP A 53 8.19 -1.16 -5.21
CA ASP A 53 8.41 -0.72 -6.60
C ASP A 53 7.04 -0.57 -7.27
N CYS A 54 6.67 0.66 -7.62
CA CYS A 54 5.36 1.04 -8.12
C CYS A 54 5.28 1.02 -9.66
N LYS A 55 6.04 0.13 -10.31
CA LYS A 55 6.07 -0.03 -11.77
C LYS A 55 4.91 -0.85 -12.30
#